data_AF-A0A3M8DHW3-F1
#
_entry.id   AF-A0A3M8DHW3-F1
#
_cell.length_a   1.000
_cell.length_b   1.000
_cell.length_c   1.000
_cell.angle_alpha   90.00
_cell.angle_beta   90.00
_cell.angle_gamma   90.00
#
_symmetry.space_group_name_H-M   'P 1'
#
loop_
_entity.id
_entity.type
_entity.pdbx_description
1 polymer ?
#
loop_
_entity_poly.entity_id
_entity_poly.type
_entity_poly.pdbx_seq_one_letter_code
_entity_poly.pdbx_strand_id
1 'polypeptide(L)'
;MDWRQFIRSYFDSVQKAWLDGEYQRLLPYYSNQGQGTKNEWERMRREHVQLVGRGGKTQSIQGRLVPLCWLETEQSMDILLSWSGKRHYGMGEHSLSEASRFVHRIRLQKEAASWRIDSHTEWDGDAKVPFDASQEEEEAEGASSMVEDAVSQPLLVVHGAGGYNPWNAVAYAERYWNSPNPAYPHFTDDCTNFISQCLYAGGIPMLFSKEKGRGWWIRTGKGGEWSYSWSVAHALYLMLKSGAAPMRAVTKSSPDQLEPGDIICYDFDGDGRFQHNTIVVAKDANNMPLVNAHTTDSSMRYWAYEDSTAYTPNMRYAFFHIRGV
;
A
#
# COMPACT_ATOMS: atom_id res chain seq x y z
N MET A 1 -3.85 -36.58 0.52
CA MET A 1 -4.67 -35.48 1.09
C MET A 1 -5.08 -34.55 -0.06
N ASP A 2 -6.33 -34.11 -0.13
CA ASP A 2 -6.78 -33.12 -1.12
C ASP A 2 -6.03 -31.79 -0.90
N TRP A 3 -5.60 -31.12 -1.98
CA TRP A 3 -4.83 -29.88 -1.88
C TRP A 3 -5.66 -28.76 -1.23
N ARG A 4 -6.98 -28.74 -1.42
CA ARG A 4 -7.84 -27.71 -0.80
C ARG A 4 -7.89 -27.87 0.71
N GLN A 5 -7.96 -29.12 1.19
CA GLN A 5 -7.90 -29.41 2.62
C GLN A 5 -6.53 -29.04 3.21
N PHE A 6 -5.45 -29.27 2.47
CA PHE A 6 -4.10 -28.84 2.85
C PHE A 6 -4.01 -27.31 2.97
N ILE A 7 -4.41 -26.57 1.93
CA ILE A 7 -4.41 -25.09 1.92
C ILE A 7 -5.28 -24.53 3.04
N ARG A 8 -6.48 -25.08 3.25
CA ARG A 8 -7.33 -24.67 4.38
C ARG A 8 -6.61 -24.84 5.72
N SER A 9 -6.03 -26.02 5.96
CA SER A 9 -5.31 -26.31 7.19
C SER A 9 -4.11 -25.38 7.39
N TYR A 10 -3.40 -25.06 6.30
CA TYR A 10 -2.29 -24.10 6.31
C TYR A 10 -2.76 -22.71 6.73
N PHE A 11 -3.81 -22.17 6.10
CA PHE A 11 -4.30 -20.83 6.43
C PHE A 11 -4.99 -20.75 7.81
N ASP A 12 -5.60 -21.83 8.29
CA ASP A 12 -6.06 -21.91 9.70
C ASP A 12 -4.87 -21.74 10.66
N SER A 13 -3.69 -22.27 10.30
CA SER A 13 -2.46 -22.09 11.07
C SER A 13 -1.86 -20.70 10.89
N VAL A 14 -1.93 -20.10 9.70
CA VAL A 14 -1.52 -18.69 9.45
C VAL A 14 -2.34 -17.74 10.32
N GLN A 15 -3.67 -17.91 10.35
CA GLN A 15 -4.54 -17.10 11.20
C GLN A 15 -4.17 -17.20 12.68
N LYS A 16 -3.90 -18.42 13.19
CA LYS A 16 -3.40 -18.60 14.56
C LYS A 16 -2.08 -17.86 14.76
N ALA A 17 -1.17 -17.92 13.80
CA ALA A 17 0.13 -17.27 13.91
C ALA A 17 0.00 -15.73 13.93
N TRP A 18 -0.92 -15.16 13.18
CA TRP A 18 -1.24 -13.74 13.30
C TRP A 18 -1.91 -13.37 14.63
N LEU A 19 -2.60 -14.30 15.31
CA LEU A 19 -3.20 -14.05 16.62
C LEU A 19 -2.15 -13.99 17.74
N ASP A 20 -1.21 -14.94 17.78
CA ASP A 20 -0.32 -15.14 18.92
C ASP A 20 1.19 -14.99 18.62
N GLY A 21 1.57 -14.79 17.37
CA GLY A 21 2.97 -14.61 16.96
C GLY A 21 3.79 -15.90 16.83
N GLU A 22 3.19 -17.08 17.00
CA GLU A 22 3.89 -18.38 17.00
C GLU A 22 4.03 -18.94 15.56
N TYR A 23 4.86 -18.31 14.74
CA TYR A 23 5.07 -18.68 13.32
C TYR A 23 5.73 -20.05 13.12
N GLN A 24 6.38 -20.60 14.14
CA GLN A 24 7.00 -21.93 14.09
C GLN A 24 5.98 -23.03 13.75
N ARG A 25 4.68 -22.82 14.03
CA ARG A 25 3.61 -23.76 13.63
C ARG A 25 3.45 -23.93 12.13
N LEU A 26 3.98 -22.98 11.34
CA LEU A 26 3.92 -23.03 9.89
C LEU A 26 5.02 -23.93 9.31
N LEU A 27 6.11 -24.18 10.05
CA LEU A 27 7.25 -24.99 9.61
C LEU A 27 6.86 -26.34 9.00
N PRO A 28 5.94 -27.14 9.59
CA PRO A 28 5.59 -28.45 9.06
C PRO A 28 4.89 -28.43 7.69
N TYR A 29 4.39 -27.27 7.23
CA TYR A 29 3.75 -27.13 5.93
C TYR A 29 4.74 -26.98 4.78
N TYR A 30 5.97 -26.56 5.06
CA TYR A 30 6.98 -26.26 4.03
C TYR A 30 7.89 -27.45 3.75
N SER A 31 8.42 -27.53 2.52
CA SER A 31 9.46 -28.49 2.17
C SER A 31 10.80 -28.07 2.79
N ASN A 32 11.73 -29.03 2.98
CA ASN A 32 13.08 -28.75 3.49
C ASN A 32 13.92 -27.85 2.55
N GLN A 33 13.45 -27.61 1.33
CA GLN A 33 14.09 -26.77 0.31
C GLN A 33 13.40 -25.41 0.09
N GLY A 34 12.33 -25.11 0.84
CA GLY A 34 11.47 -23.95 0.58
C GLY A 34 12.20 -22.60 0.65
N GLN A 35 12.53 -22.04 -0.52
CA GLN A 35 13.02 -20.69 -0.68
C GLN A 35 11.91 -19.66 -0.38
N GLY A 36 12.25 -18.55 0.28
CA GLY A 36 11.32 -17.43 0.52
C GLY A 36 10.53 -17.45 1.83
N THR A 37 10.65 -18.50 2.63
CA THR A 37 9.88 -18.67 3.88
C THR A 37 10.29 -17.74 5.01
N LYS A 38 11.60 -17.48 5.16
CA LYS A 38 12.13 -16.64 6.25
C LYS A 38 11.61 -15.21 6.19
N ASN A 39 11.57 -14.60 5.00
CA ASN A 39 11.15 -13.21 4.84
C ASN A 39 9.67 -13.02 5.22
N GLU A 40 8.81 -13.96 4.80
CA GLU A 40 7.39 -13.98 5.16
C GLU A 40 7.18 -14.12 6.67
N TRP A 41 7.91 -15.03 7.32
CA TRP A 41 7.82 -15.21 8.77
C TRP A 41 8.36 -14.01 9.53
N GLU A 42 9.46 -13.41 9.08
CA GLU A 42 10.00 -12.19 9.67
C GLU A 42 9.03 -11.04 9.52
N ARG A 43 8.33 -10.92 8.39
CA ARG A 43 7.30 -9.92 8.15
C ARG A 43 6.14 -10.06 9.14
N MET A 44 5.58 -11.26 9.25
CA MET A 44 4.51 -11.50 10.23
C MET A 44 5.02 -11.27 11.67
N ARG A 45 6.26 -11.66 11.98
CA ARG A 45 6.88 -11.39 13.29
C ARG A 45 6.99 -9.89 13.57
N ARG A 46 7.42 -9.08 12.60
CA ARG A 46 7.48 -7.61 12.73
C ARG A 46 6.11 -7.04 13.02
N GLU A 47 5.09 -7.48 12.27
CA GLU A 47 3.70 -7.07 12.47
C GLU A 47 3.21 -7.36 13.90
N HIS A 48 3.42 -8.58 14.40
CA HIS A 48 3.03 -8.96 15.75
C HIS A 48 3.79 -8.17 16.83
N VAL A 49 5.13 -8.09 16.70
CA VAL A 49 5.98 -7.37 17.65
C VAL A 49 5.63 -5.89 17.69
N GLN A 50 5.33 -5.29 16.53
CA GLN A 50 4.94 -3.89 16.42
C GLN A 50 3.60 -3.61 17.11
N LEU A 51 2.60 -4.49 16.96
CA LEU A 51 1.34 -4.33 17.67
C LEU A 51 1.52 -4.47 19.19
N VAL A 52 2.18 -5.53 19.64
CA VAL A 52 2.41 -5.79 21.07
C VAL A 52 3.27 -4.71 21.71
N GLY A 53 4.33 -4.25 21.03
CA GLY A 53 5.21 -3.18 21.49
C GLY A 53 4.50 -1.85 21.70
N ARG A 54 3.39 -1.61 21.00
CA ARG A 54 2.52 -0.43 21.17
C ARG A 54 1.46 -0.62 22.26
N GLY A 55 1.46 -1.74 22.98
CA GLY A 55 0.43 -2.08 23.97
C GLY A 55 -0.84 -2.67 23.35
N GLY A 56 -0.79 -3.08 22.09
CA GLY A 56 -1.90 -3.70 21.39
C GLY A 56 -1.97 -5.21 21.58
N LYS A 57 -3.19 -5.75 21.50
CA LYS A 57 -3.43 -7.19 21.55
C LYS A 57 -4.48 -7.59 20.52
N THR A 58 -4.11 -8.50 19.63
CA THR A 58 -5.06 -9.11 18.69
C THR A 58 -6.15 -9.87 19.45
N GLN A 59 -7.41 -9.60 19.12
CA GLN A 59 -8.59 -10.22 19.71
C GLN A 59 -9.19 -11.26 18.78
N SER A 60 -9.27 -10.94 17.49
CA SER A 60 -9.76 -11.87 16.47
C SER A 60 -9.22 -11.53 15.09
N ILE A 61 -9.17 -12.57 14.26
CA ILE A 61 -8.85 -12.46 12.84
C ILE A 61 -9.92 -13.23 12.09
N GLN A 62 -10.48 -12.60 11.07
CA GLN A 62 -11.47 -13.19 10.19
C GLN A 62 -11.00 -12.98 8.76
N GLY A 63 -11.19 -13.96 7.90
CA GLY A 63 -11.01 -13.71 6.49
C GLY A 63 -11.46 -14.84 5.60
N ARG A 64 -11.40 -14.54 4.31
CA ARG A 64 -11.93 -15.35 3.23
C ARG A 64 -10.82 -15.63 2.24
N LEU A 65 -10.68 -16.90 1.89
CA LEU A 65 -9.82 -17.36 0.80
C LEU A 65 -10.67 -17.72 -0.40
N VAL A 66 -10.27 -17.23 -1.57
CA VAL A 66 -10.90 -17.55 -2.86
C VAL A 66 -9.81 -18.01 -3.82
N PRO A 67 -9.81 -19.29 -4.25
CA PRO A 67 -8.97 -19.73 -5.35
C PRO A 67 -9.35 -18.99 -6.63
N LEU A 68 -8.38 -18.30 -7.23
CA LEU A 68 -8.54 -17.56 -8.47
C LEU A 68 -8.25 -18.46 -9.67
N CYS A 69 -7.13 -19.18 -9.62
CA CYS A 69 -6.77 -20.21 -10.58
C CYS A 69 -5.78 -21.21 -9.95
N TRP A 70 -5.66 -22.39 -10.55
CA TRP A 70 -4.64 -23.37 -10.18
C TRP A 70 -4.22 -24.20 -11.40
N LEU A 71 -2.99 -24.67 -11.39
CA LEU A 71 -2.42 -25.56 -12.41
C LEU A 71 -1.80 -26.77 -11.71
N GLU A 72 -2.32 -27.95 -12.03
CA GLU A 72 -1.86 -29.23 -11.48
C GLU A 72 -0.94 -29.94 -12.47
N THR A 73 0.18 -30.45 -11.97
CA THR A 73 1.05 -31.41 -12.66
C THR A 73 1.13 -32.71 -11.87
N GLU A 74 1.86 -33.72 -12.36
CA GLU A 74 2.05 -34.97 -11.62
C GLU A 74 2.74 -34.78 -10.26
N GLN A 75 3.59 -33.76 -10.13
CA GLN A 75 4.48 -33.56 -8.98
C GLN A 75 4.26 -32.23 -8.25
N SER A 76 3.53 -31.27 -8.83
CA SER A 76 3.35 -29.93 -8.28
C SER A 76 1.95 -29.37 -8.50
N MET A 77 1.62 -28.34 -7.72
CA MET A 77 0.41 -27.54 -7.88
C MET A 77 0.76 -26.07 -7.71
N ASP A 78 0.53 -25.26 -8.73
CA ASP A 78 0.64 -23.79 -8.65
C ASP A 78 -0.75 -23.20 -8.41
N ILE A 79 -0.91 -22.36 -7.39
CA ILE A 79 -2.21 -21.84 -6.95
C ILE A 79 -2.12 -20.33 -6.79
N LEU A 80 -3.08 -19.61 -7.37
CA LEU A 80 -3.36 -18.21 -7.02
C LEU A 80 -4.60 -18.14 -6.12
N LEU A 81 -4.45 -17.49 -4.97
CA LEU A 81 -5.50 -17.35 -3.95
C LEU A 81 -5.66 -15.87 -3.63
N SER A 82 -6.89 -15.35 -3.68
CA SER A 82 -7.18 -14.05 -3.08
C SER A 82 -7.53 -14.24 -1.60
N TRP A 83 -6.85 -13.48 -0.75
CA TRP A 83 -7.21 -13.27 0.64
C TRP A 83 -7.96 -11.95 0.80
N SER A 84 -8.98 -11.95 1.65
CA SER A 84 -9.59 -10.72 2.18
C SER A 84 -9.90 -10.93 3.64
N GLY A 85 -9.33 -10.11 4.51
CA GLY A 85 -9.40 -10.31 5.95
C GLY A 85 -9.59 -9.03 6.75
N LYS A 86 -9.95 -9.23 8.02
CA LYS A 86 -10.01 -8.21 9.05
C LYS A 86 -9.34 -8.71 10.31
N ARG A 87 -8.57 -7.84 10.94
CA ARG A 87 -8.02 -8.05 12.28
C ARG A 87 -8.63 -7.04 13.23
N HIS A 88 -9.16 -7.55 14.33
CA HIS A 88 -9.61 -6.74 15.46
C HIS A 88 -8.58 -6.83 16.57
N TYR A 89 -8.18 -5.68 17.11
CA TYR A 89 -7.23 -5.60 18.21
C TYR A 89 -7.63 -4.51 19.19
N GLY A 90 -7.31 -4.73 20.47
CA GLY A 90 -7.48 -3.75 21.52
C GLY A 90 -6.17 -3.03 21.82
N MET A 91 -6.24 -1.74 22.16
CA MET A 91 -5.12 -0.92 22.65
C MET A 91 -5.63 -0.04 23.79
N GLY A 92 -5.31 -0.42 25.04
CA GLY A 92 -5.95 0.20 26.21
C GLY A 92 -7.48 0.03 26.17
N GLU A 93 -8.20 1.14 26.29
CA GLU A 93 -9.67 1.18 26.19
C GLU A 93 -10.19 1.21 24.73
N HIS A 94 -9.29 1.34 23.74
CA HIS A 94 -9.67 1.45 22.34
C HIS A 94 -9.76 0.07 21.68
N SER A 95 -10.77 -0.12 20.85
CA SER A 95 -10.89 -1.27 19.95
C SER A 95 -10.78 -0.78 18.52
N LEU A 96 -9.84 -1.34 17.77
CA LEU A 96 -9.54 -0.98 16.39
C LEU A 96 -9.77 -2.18 15.47
N SER A 97 -10.06 -1.89 14.20
CA SER A 97 -10.20 -2.86 13.14
C SER A 97 -9.40 -2.39 11.95
N GLU A 98 -8.59 -3.29 11.43
CA GLU A 98 -7.90 -3.12 10.15
C GLU A 98 -8.39 -4.19 9.18
N ALA A 99 -8.24 -3.91 7.89
CA ALA A 99 -8.63 -4.81 6.83
C ALA A 99 -7.57 -4.85 5.74
N SER A 100 -7.42 -6.00 5.11
CA SER A 100 -6.44 -6.20 4.05
C SER A 100 -7.01 -7.09 2.94
N ARG A 101 -6.50 -6.88 1.73
CA ARG A 101 -6.73 -7.74 0.58
C ARG A 101 -5.44 -7.89 -0.21
N PHE A 102 -5.07 -9.14 -0.49
CA PHE A 102 -3.87 -9.46 -1.26
C PHE A 102 -4.02 -10.80 -1.97
N VAL A 103 -3.13 -11.07 -2.92
CA VAL A 103 -3.11 -12.32 -3.69
C VAL A 103 -1.87 -13.11 -3.29
N HIS A 104 -2.07 -14.37 -2.92
CA HIS A 104 -1.00 -15.33 -2.70
C HIS A 104 -0.73 -16.13 -3.98
N ARG A 105 0.54 -16.32 -4.28
CA ARG A 105 1.04 -17.37 -5.17
C ARG A 105 1.69 -18.45 -4.32
N ILE A 106 1.09 -19.64 -4.33
CA ILE A 106 1.59 -20.80 -3.58
C ILE A 106 1.92 -21.90 -4.57
N ARG A 107 3.16 -22.39 -4.52
CA ARG A 107 3.57 -23.61 -5.19
C ARG A 107 3.64 -24.74 -4.18
N LEU A 108 2.86 -25.79 -4.42
CA LEU A 108 2.94 -27.03 -3.67
C LEU A 108 3.76 -28.05 -4.44
N GLN A 109 4.52 -28.87 -3.72
CA GLN A 109 5.18 -30.06 -4.21
C GLN A 109 4.59 -31.29 -3.52
N LYS A 110 4.43 -32.36 -4.29
CA LYS A 110 3.94 -33.64 -3.77
C LYS A 110 5.11 -34.40 -3.15
N GLU A 111 5.07 -34.59 -1.84
CA GLU A 111 6.04 -35.39 -1.10
C GLU A 111 5.33 -36.61 -0.51
N ALA A 112 5.69 -37.80 -1.03
CA ALA A 112 5.00 -39.06 -0.76
C ALA A 112 3.47 -38.95 -1.00
N ALA A 113 2.66 -39.13 0.04
CA ALA A 113 1.19 -39.04 -0.01
C ALA A 113 0.62 -37.69 0.49
N SER A 114 1.47 -36.67 0.65
CA SER A 114 1.10 -35.36 1.21
C SER A 114 1.62 -34.20 0.37
N TRP A 115 1.05 -33.01 0.58
CA TRP A 115 1.53 -31.77 -0.01
C TRP A 115 2.51 -31.06 0.93
N ARG A 116 3.47 -30.34 0.35
CA ARG A 116 4.35 -29.38 1.01
C ARG A 116 4.39 -28.10 0.20
N ILE A 117 4.55 -26.97 0.86
CA ILE A 117 4.76 -25.67 0.22
C ILE A 117 6.23 -25.59 -0.18
N ASP A 118 6.46 -25.52 -1.48
CA ASP A 118 7.77 -25.28 -2.09
C ASP A 118 8.08 -23.77 -2.12
N SER A 119 7.11 -22.95 -2.49
CA SER A 119 7.22 -21.49 -2.44
C SER A 119 5.89 -20.82 -2.12
N HIS A 120 5.97 -19.67 -1.46
CA HIS A 120 4.83 -18.84 -1.10
C HIS A 120 5.25 -17.37 -1.15
N THR A 121 4.59 -16.59 -2.00
CA THR A 121 4.79 -15.15 -2.11
C THR A 121 3.46 -14.43 -2.23
N GLU A 122 3.42 -13.15 -1.88
CA GLU A 122 2.37 -12.25 -2.34
C GLU A 122 2.67 -11.85 -3.79
N TRP A 123 1.71 -12.04 -4.69
CA TRP A 123 1.88 -11.82 -6.13
C TRP A 123 1.95 -10.33 -6.48
N ASP A 124 1.08 -9.52 -5.88
CA ASP A 124 1.05 -8.05 -5.99
C ASP A 124 1.50 -7.41 -4.66
N GLY A 125 2.62 -7.89 -4.10
CA GLY A 125 3.20 -7.29 -2.91
C GLY A 125 3.69 -5.86 -3.18
N ASP A 126 4.01 -5.12 -2.12
CA ASP A 126 4.61 -3.78 -2.21
C ASP A 126 6.00 -3.77 -2.88
N ALA A 127 6.67 -4.92 -2.98
CA ALA A 127 8.01 -5.05 -3.55
C ALA A 127 7.99 -4.89 -5.07
N LYS A 128 8.77 -3.94 -5.60
CA LYS A 128 8.88 -3.67 -7.04
C LYS A 128 9.99 -4.49 -7.71
N VAL A 129 9.79 -4.73 -9.01
CA VAL A 129 10.84 -5.20 -9.94
C VAL A 129 12.02 -4.22 -9.95
N PRO A 130 13.26 -4.68 -10.23
CA PRO A 130 14.42 -3.80 -10.31
C PRO A 130 14.15 -2.63 -11.25
N PHE A 131 14.52 -1.47 -10.76
CA PHE A 131 14.38 -0.19 -11.39
C PHE A 131 15.03 -0.13 -12.79
N ASP A 132 14.29 0.35 -13.80
CA ASP A 132 14.83 0.67 -15.13
C ASP A 132 15.18 2.16 -15.20
N ALA A 133 16.48 2.45 -15.10
CA ALA A 133 17.03 3.81 -15.10
C ALA A 133 16.71 4.61 -16.38
N SER A 134 16.35 3.96 -17.49
CA SER A 134 16.04 4.66 -18.75
C SER A 134 14.72 5.43 -18.71
N GLN A 135 13.78 5.03 -17.84
CA GLN A 135 12.53 5.77 -17.61
C GLN A 135 12.73 6.94 -16.63
N GLU A 136 13.85 6.99 -15.91
CA GLU A 136 14.14 7.98 -14.88
C GLU A 136 14.52 9.34 -15.45
N GLU A 137 15.33 9.38 -16.51
CA GLU A 137 15.82 10.63 -17.08
C GLU A 137 14.64 11.51 -17.55
N GLU A 138 13.61 10.91 -18.12
CA GLU A 138 12.39 11.60 -18.58
C GLU A 138 11.49 12.05 -17.40
N GLU A 139 11.40 11.25 -16.33
CA GLU A 139 10.61 11.55 -15.12
C GLU A 139 11.27 12.61 -14.22
N ALA A 140 12.59 12.52 -14.05
CA ALA A 140 13.39 13.40 -13.20
C ALA A 140 13.65 14.76 -13.86
N GLU A 141 13.91 14.83 -15.18
CA GLU A 141 13.99 16.11 -15.90
C GLU A 141 12.64 16.84 -15.86
N GLY A 142 11.54 16.11 -16.05
CA GLY A 142 10.18 16.64 -15.90
C GLY A 142 9.92 17.16 -14.48
N ALA A 143 10.28 16.40 -13.44
CA ALA A 143 10.07 16.81 -12.06
C ALA A 143 11.03 17.93 -11.58
N SER A 144 12.26 17.98 -12.09
CA SER A 144 13.22 19.08 -11.86
C SER A 144 12.73 20.39 -12.50
N SER A 145 12.04 20.33 -13.64
CA SER A 145 11.38 21.50 -14.21
C SER A 145 10.22 22.04 -13.35
N MET A 146 9.63 21.22 -12.46
CA MET A 146 8.58 21.68 -11.55
C MET A 146 9.12 22.59 -10.43
N VAL A 147 10.40 22.49 -10.05
CA VAL A 147 10.99 23.29 -8.97
C VAL A 147 11.57 24.62 -9.45
N GLU A 148 11.95 24.76 -10.72
CA GLU A 148 12.58 25.98 -11.23
C GLU A 148 11.58 26.97 -11.87
N ASP A 149 10.42 26.50 -12.29
CA ASP A 149 9.59 27.23 -13.26
C ASP A 149 8.23 27.72 -12.69
N ALA A 150 8.15 27.90 -11.37
CA ALA A 150 6.95 28.36 -10.66
C ALA A 150 6.57 29.85 -10.93
N VAL A 151 6.92 30.39 -12.10
CA VAL A 151 6.50 31.73 -12.56
C VAL A 151 6.13 31.70 -14.06
N SER A 152 5.05 31.00 -14.40
CA SER A 152 4.12 31.45 -15.45
C SER A 152 2.78 30.73 -15.26
N GLN A 153 1.73 31.53 -15.06
CA GLN A 153 0.43 31.09 -14.57
C GLN A 153 -0.15 29.92 -15.36
N PRO A 154 -0.74 28.89 -14.71
CA PRO A 154 -1.40 27.84 -15.44
C PRO A 154 -2.80 28.25 -15.89
N LEU A 155 -3.13 27.68 -17.04
CA LEU A 155 -4.44 27.60 -17.68
C LEU A 155 -5.58 27.30 -16.69
N LEU A 156 -6.65 28.10 -16.75
CA LEU A 156 -8.01 27.88 -16.19
C LEU A 156 -8.11 26.93 -14.98
N VAL A 157 -7.96 27.49 -13.78
CA VAL A 157 -8.38 26.86 -12.52
C VAL A 157 -9.90 26.98 -12.40
N VAL A 158 -10.63 25.86 -12.44
CA VAL A 158 -12.05 25.84 -12.07
C VAL A 158 -12.14 25.72 -10.56
N HIS A 159 -12.55 26.80 -9.89
CA HIS A 159 -12.70 26.85 -8.44
C HIS A 159 -13.92 26.03 -7.99
N GLY A 160 -13.68 24.90 -7.32
CA GLY A 160 -14.61 24.40 -6.30
C GLY A 160 -14.43 25.26 -5.04
N ALA A 161 -15.45 26.01 -4.64
CA ALA A 161 -15.37 27.13 -3.71
C ALA A 161 -15.05 26.80 -2.21
N GLY A 162 -14.37 25.70 -1.89
CA GLY A 162 -14.25 25.20 -0.50
C GLY A 162 -12.85 24.89 0.04
N GLY A 163 -11.80 24.93 -0.78
CA GLY A 163 -10.47 24.42 -0.38
C GLY A 163 -10.47 22.89 -0.17
N TYR A 164 -9.37 22.34 0.33
CA TYR A 164 -9.27 20.90 0.61
C TYR A 164 -10.07 20.52 1.85
N ASN A 165 -10.93 19.51 1.69
CA ASN A 165 -11.68 18.87 2.75
C ASN A 165 -11.09 17.47 3.03
N PRO A 166 -10.34 17.31 4.14
CA PRO A 166 -9.74 16.02 4.49
C PRO A 166 -10.77 14.92 4.70
N TRP A 167 -11.96 15.23 5.21
CA TRP A 167 -13.01 14.25 5.46
C TRP A 167 -13.55 13.63 4.16
N ASN A 168 -13.59 14.39 3.06
CA ASN A 168 -13.97 13.86 1.76
C ASN A 168 -12.89 12.93 1.19
N ALA A 169 -11.61 13.28 1.40
CA ALA A 169 -10.50 12.43 0.99
C ALA A 169 -10.48 11.12 1.78
N VAL A 170 -10.69 11.19 3.10
CA VAL A 170 -10.82 10.01 3.97
C VAL A 170 -12.04 9.17 3.61
N ALA A 171 -13.21 9.78 3.38
CA ALA A 171 -14.40 9.05 2.95
C ALA A 171 -14.21 8.34 1.61
N TYR A 172 -13.47 8.95 0.68
CA TYR A 172 -13.07 8.31 -0.56
C TYR A 172 -12.14 7.12 -0.30
N ALA A 173 -11.12 7.31 0.52
CA ALA A 173 -10.17 6.26 0.88
C ALA A 173 -10.87 5.06 1.54
N GLU A 174 -11.78 5.29 2.48
CA GLU A 174 -12.60 4.25 3.14
C GLU A 174 -13.55 3.54 2.17
N ARG A 175 -14.00 4.21 1.11
CA ARG A 175 -14.87 3.60 0.10
C ARG A 175 -14.11 2.70 -0.86
N TYR A 176 -12.91 3.10 -1.26
CA TYR A 176 -12.18 2.47 -2.36
C TYR A 176 -10.95 1.67 -1.94
N TRP A 177 -10.60 1.58 -0.64
CA TRP A 177 -9.38 0.91 -0.17
C TRP A 177 -9.13 -0.52 -0.69
N ASN A 178 -10.18 -1.25 -1.10
CA ASN A 178 -10.11 -2.62 -1.62
C ASN A 178 -10.72 -2.82 -3.01
N SER A 179 -10.97 -1.73 -3.73
CA SER A 179 -11.54 -1.78 -5.08
C SER A 179 -11.14 -0.58 -5.92
N PRO A 180 -10.74 -0.79 -7.18
CA PRO A 180 -10.47 0.31 -8.09
C PRO A 180 -11.76 1.08 -8.40
N ASN A 181 -11.67 2.41 -8.46
CA ASN A 181 -12.79 3.22 -8.93
C ASN A 181 -12.88 3.13 -10.46
N PRO A 182 -13.99 2.61 -11.04
CA PRO A 182 -14.13 2.42 -12.49
C PRO A 182 -14.16 3.73 -13.29
N ALA A 183 -14.26 4.88 -12.63
CA ALA A 183 -14.11 6.19 -13.29
C ALA A 183 -12.67 6.47 -13.74
N TYR A 184 -11.68 5.73 -13.23
CA TYR A 184 -10.27 5.91 -13.52
C TYR A 184 -9.67 4.67 -14.22
N PRO A 185 -8.58 4.83 -14.99
CA PRO A 185 -7.83 3.71 -15.52
C PRO A 185 -7.32 2.79 -14.39
N HIS A 186 -7.17 1.51 -14.71
CA HIS A 186 -6.56 0.55 -13.80
C HIS A 186 -5.03 0.59 -13.95
N PHE A 187 -4.34 0.61 -12.82
CA PHE A 187 -2.89 0.59 -12.72
C PHE A 187 -2.47 -0.67 -11.96
N THR A 188 -1.38 -1.31 -12.38
CA THR A 188 -0.78 -2.42 -11.62
C THR A 188 -0.18 -1.90 -10.31
N ASP A 189 0.62 -0.83 -10.40
CA ASP A 189 1.12 -0.08 -9.24
C ASP A 189 0.18 1.09 -8.94
N ASP A 190 -0.80 0.86 -8.07
CA ASP A 190 -1.93 1.78 -7.89
C ASP A 190 -1.79 2.73 -6.68
N CYS A 191 -0.73 2.64 -5.88
CA CYS A 191 -0.59 3.46 -4.67
C CYS A 191 -0.80 4.97 -4.94
N THR A 192 -0.04 5.55 -5.87
CA THR A 192 -0.09 6.99 -6.14
C THR A 192 -1.38 7.41 -6.86
N ASN A 193 -1.90 6.58 -7.77
CA ASN A 193 -3.16 6.87 -8.44
C ASN A 193 -4.33 6.85 -7.44
N PHE A 194 -4.36 5.91 -6.50
CA PHE A 194 -5.32 5.90 -5.40
C PHE A 194 -5.19 7.15 -4.51
N ILE A 195 -3.98 7.52 -4.10
CA ILE A 195 -3.75 8.74 -3.30
C ILE A 195 -4.19 9.99 -4.07
N SER A 196 -3.88 10.08 -5.36
CA SER A 196 -4.31 11.20 -6.19
C SER A 196 -5.83 11.29 -6.29
N GLN A 197 -6.52 10.16 -6.42
CA GLN A 197 -7.99 10.14 -6.39
C GLN A 197 -8.55 10.60 -5.03
N CYS A 198 -7.93 10.19 -3.91
CA CYS A 198 -8.33 10.66 -2.57
C CYS A 198 -8.18 12.18 -2.44
N LEU A 199 -7.03 12.72 -2.86
CA LEU A 199 -6.75 14.17 -2.83
C LEU A 199 -7.73 14.95 -3.73
N TYR A 200 -8.04 14.42 -4.91
CA TYR A 200 -9.01 15.01 -5.83
C TYR A 200 -10.44 14.99 -5.26
N ALA A 201 -10.86 13.87 -4.67
CA ALA A 201 -12.14 13.75 -3.96
C ALA A 201 -12.21 14.70 -2.75
N GLY A 202 -11.06 14.98 -2.13
CA GLY A 202 -10.88 16.01 -1.11
C GLY A 202 -11.07 17.43 -1.62
N GLY A 203 -11.20 17.66 -2.94
CA GLY A 203 -11.46 18.98 -3.52
C GLY A 203 -10.22 19.70 -4.05
N ILE A 204 -9.06 19.04 -4.11
CA ILE A 204 -7.86 19.64 -4.73
C ILE A 204 -8.05 19.68 -6.25
N PRO A 205 -8.00 20.86 -6.89
CA PRO A 205 -8.18 20.96 -8.33
C PRO A 205 -6.99 20.36 -9.06
N MET A 206 -7.26 19.68 -10.18
CA MET A 206 -6.20 19.23 -11.09
C MET A 206 -5.50 20.42 -11.72
N LEU A 207 -4.17 20.33 -11.80
CA LEU A 207 -3.33 21.29 -12.51
C LEU A 207 -2.93 20.68 -13.84
N PHE A 208 -3.72 20.92 -14.89
CA PHE A 208 -3.50 20.32 -16.21
C PHE A 208 -2.27 20.90 -16.92
N SER A 209 -1.54 20.01 -17.60
CA SER A 209 -0.45 20.36 -18.51
C SER A 209 -0.56 19.58 -19.82
N LYS A 210 0.17 20.03 -20.85
CA LYS A 210 0.40 19.24 -22.08
C LYS A 210 1.55 18.25 -21.91
N GLU A 211 2.44 18.50 -20.96
CA GLU A 211 3.59 17.66 -20.65
C GLU A 211 3.29 16.76 -19.45
N LYS A 212 3.67 15.47 -19.52
CA LYS A 212 3.47 14.52 -18.42
C LYS A 212 4.33 14.83 -17.19
N GLY A 213 5.48 15.46 -17.40
CA GLY A 213 6.38 15.92 -16.35
C GLY A 213 5.90 17.14 -15.57
N ARG A 214 4.78 17.78 -15.97
CA ARG A 214 4.30 19.02 -15.34
C ARG A 214 2.86 18.89 -14.84
N GLY A 215 2.59 19.55 -13.72
CA GLY A 215 1.26 19.63 -13.12
C GLY A 215 0.89 18.40 -12.29
N TRP A 216 -0.41 18.24 -12.06
CA TRP A 216 -1.01 17.12 -11.35
C TRP A 216 -2.39 16.86 -11.92
N TRP A 217 -2.52 15.87 -12.80
CA TRP A 217 -3.73 15.72 -13.60
C TRP A 217 -3.89 14.31 -14.18
N ILE A 218 -5.16 13.97 -14.45
CA ILE A 218 -5.55 12.82 -15.26
C ILE A 218 -6.71 13.21 -16.20
N ARG A 219 -6.66 12.70 -17.42
CA ARG A 219 -7.74 12.76 -18.43
C ARG A 219 -8.27 11.35 -18.61
N THR A 220 -9.51 11.13 -18.21
CA THR A 220 -10.16 9.81 -18.32
C THR A 220 -10.92 9.68 -19.65
N GLY A 221 -11.18 8.46 -20.10
CA GLY A 221 -11.86 8.17 -21.36
C GLY A 221 -10.97 7.51 -22.42
N LYS A 222 -11.39 7.55 -23.69
CA LYS A 222 -10.66 6.91 -24.79
C LYS A 222 -9.34 7.65 -25.05
N GLY A 223 -8.22 6.94 -24.90
CA GLY A 223 -6.88 7.54 -25.01
C GLY A 223 -6.45 8.30 -23.76
N GLY A 224 -6.86 7.82 -22.57
CA GLY A 224 -6.56 8.48 -21.30
C GLY A 224 -5.07 8.78 -21.11
N GLU A 225 -4.82 9.94 -20.49
CA GLU A 225 -3.48 10.47 -20.24
C GLU A 225 -3.40 11.01 -18.81
N TRP A 226 -2.20 11.03 -18.23
CA TRP A 226 -1.96 11.53 -16.88
C TRP A 226 -0.54 12.06 -16.75
N SER A 227 -0.33 12.91 -15.74
CA SER A 227 1.01 13.33 -15.34
C SER A 227 1.72 12.24 -14.53
N TYR A 228 3.05 12.23 -14.51
CA TYR A 228 3.82 11.32 -13.65
C TYR A 228 3.44 11.50 -12.19
N SER A 229 3.26 12.75 -11.75
CA SER A 229 2.86 13.06 -10.40
C SER A 229 1.47 12.56 -9.98
N TRP A 230 0.61 12.17 -10.93
CA TRP A 230 -0.66 11.54 -10.63
C TRP A 230 -0.49 10.04 -10.29
N SER A 231 0.49 9.36 -10.90
CA SER A 231 0.60 7.89 -10.87
C SER A 231 1.94 7.33 -10.38
N VAL A 232 2.97 8.16 -10.17
CA VAL A 232 4.32 7.75 -9.78
C VAL A 232 4.68 8.34 -8.41
N ALA A 233 5.06 7.46 -7.48
CA ALA A 233 5.22 7.81 -6.07
C ALA A 233 6.27 8.89 -5.81
N HIS A 234 7.40 8.82 -6.50
CA HIS A 234 8.47 9.80 -6.37
C HIS A 234 8.06 11.17 -6.92
N ALA A 235 7.37 11.20 -8.06
CA ALA A 235 6.89 12.44 -8.66
C ALA A 235 5.84 13.14 -7.78
N LEU A 236 4.94 12.39 -7.13
CA LEU A 236 4.02 12.96 -6.14
C LEU A 236 4.78 13.51 -4.92
N TYR A 237 5.76 12.76 -4.40
CA TYR A 237 6.61 13.23 -3.30
C TYR A 237 7.30 14.56 -3.62
N LEU A 238 7.89 14.71 -4.80
CA LEU A 238 8.57 15.95 -5.20
C LEU A 238 7.60 17.14 -5.21
N MET A 239 6.37 16.94 -5.70
CA MET A 239 5.35 17.99 -5.64
C MET A 239 4.93 18.33 -4.22
N LEU A 240 4.68 17.33 -3.36
CA LEU A 240 4.34 17.58 -1.95
C LEU A 240 5.48 18.32 -1.23
N LYS A 241 6.73 17.92 -1.49
CA LYS A 241 7.92 18.56 -0.94
C LYS A 241 8.10 20.00 -1.40
N SER A 242 7.71 20.32 -2.63
CA SER A 242 7.78 21.71 -3.13
C SER A 242 6.87 22.66 -2.37
N GLY A 243 5.79 22.16 -1.74
CA GLY A 243 4.76 22.99 -1.11
C GLY A 243 3.96 23.86 -2.10
N ALA A 244 4.14 23.65 -3.41
CA ALA A 244 3.47 24.43 -4.44
C ALA A 244 1.98 24.06 -4.57
N ALA A 245 1.25 24.90 -5.31
CA ALA A 245 -0.11 24.58 -5.75
C ALA A 245 -0.12 23.32 -6.65
N PRO A 246 -1.21 22.52 -6.65
CA PRO A 246 -2.46 22.75 -5.93
C PRO A 246 -2.49 22.17 -4.51
N MET A 247 -1.46 21.41 -4.10
CA MET A 247 -1.45 20.69 -2.83
C MET A 247 -1.20 21.58 -1.61
N ARG A 248 -0.32 22.60 -1.74
CA ARG A 248 0.15 23.46 -0.65
C ARG A 248 0.56 22.67 0.60
N ALA A 249 1.22 21.53 0.37
CA ALA A 249 1.60 20.61 1.42
C ALA A 249 2.66 21.21 2.33
N VAL A 250 2.62 20.84 3.61
CA VAL A 250 3.58 21.28 4.63
C VAL A 250 4.26 20.06 5.21
N THR A 251 5.59 20.01 5.12
CA THR A 251 6.37 18.93 5.72
C THR A 251 6.21 18.93 7.24
N LYS A 252 6.00 17.74 7.80
CA LYS A 252 5.99 17.47 9.25
C LYS A 252 7.24 16.69 9.63
N SER A 253 7.71 16.91 10.85
CA SER A 253 8.94 16.26 11.35
C SER A 253 8.70 14.85 11.87
N SER A 254 7.46 14.51 12.19
CA SER A 254 7.11 13.26 12.86
C SER A 254 5.67 12.84 12.56
N PRO A 255 5.37 11.53 12.61
CA PRO A 255 4.07 10.98 12.22
C PRO A 255 2.93 11.41 13.16
N ASP A 256 3.21 11.68 14.44
CA ASP A 256 2.21 12.12 15.42
C ASP A 256 1.57 13.48 15.08
N GLN A 257 2.27 14.30 14.28
CA GLN A 257 1.81 15.60 13.80
C GLN A 257 0.85 15.53 12.61
N LEU A 258 0.72 14.35 11.99
CA LEU A 258 -0.19 14.15 10.88
C LEU A 258 -1.64 14.09 11.36
N GLU A 259 -2.58 14.44 10.50
CA GLU A 259 -4.02 14.36 10.74
C GLU A 259 -4.69 13.55 9.63
N PRO A 260 -5.92 13.01 9.84
CA PRO A 260 -6.67 12.39 8.76
C PRO A 260 -6.76 13.30 7.53
N GLY A 261 -6.45 12.75 6.35
CA GLY A 261 -6.27 13.49 5.08
C GLY A 261 -4.80 13.68 4.68
N ASP A 262 -3.87 13.58 5.63
CA ASP A 262 -2.45 13.80 5.35
C ASP A 262 -1.79 12.62 4.63
N ILE A 263 -0.64 12.88 3.99
CA ILE A 263 0.06 11.90 3.15
C ILE A 263 1.39 11.48 3.79
N ILE A 264 1.69 10.19 3.70
CA ILE A 264 3.00 9.61 4.02
C ILE A 264 3.59 9.05 2.74
N CYS A 265 4.85 9.40 2.44
CA CYS A 265 5.63 8.79 1.39
C CYS A 265 6.71 7.87 2.01
N TYR A 266 6.92 6.71 1.41
CA TYR A 266 7.89 5.71 1.87
C TYR A 266 9.00 5.53 0.83
N ASP A 267 10.23 5.61 1.31
CA ASP A 267 11.46 5.27 0.61
C ASP A 267 11.97 3.96 1.22
N PHE A 268 11.65 2.82 0.62
CA PHE A 268 11.81 1.49 1.20
C PHE A 268 13.27 1.08 1.41
N ASP A 269 14.15 1.41 0.46
CA ASP A 269 15.58 1.07 0.47
C ASP A 269 16.47 2.20 1.00
N GLY A 270 15.91 3.41 1.15
CA GLY A 270 16.60 4.56 1.72
C GLY A 270 17.52 5.28 0.73
N ASP A 271 17.34 5.05 -0.57
CA ASP A 271 18.16 5.63 -1.64
C ASP A 271 17.76 7.06 -2.01
N GLY A 272 16.65 7.56 -1.45
CA GLY A 272 16.06 8.87 -1.73
C GLY A 272 14.91 8.84 -2.73
N ARG A 273 14.63 7.71 -3.38
CA ARG A 273 13.58 7.53 -4.38
C ARG A 273 12.34 6.87 -3.77
N PHE A 274 11.46 7.70 -3.24
CA PHE A 274 10.16 7.27 -2.71
C PHE A 274 9.35 6.37 -3.66
N GLN A 275 9.05 5.13 -3.22
CA GLN A 275 8.39 4.10 -4.03
C GLN A 275 6.91 3.90 -3.68
N HIS A 276 6.44 4.43 -2.54
CA HIS A 276 5.06 4.23 -2.07
C HIS A 276 4.44 5.46 -1.40
N ASN A 277 3.11 5.58 -1.46
CA ASN A 277 2.36 6.65 -0.81
C ASN A 277 1.09 6.11 -0.14
N THR A 278 0.76 6.65 1.04
CA THR A 278 -0.46 6.32 1.77
C THR A 278 -1.18 7.57 2.26
N ILE A 279 -2.48 7.47 2.53
CA ILE A 279 -3.26 8.54 3.16
C ILE A 279 -3.61 8.15 4.59
N VAL A 280 -3.44 9.09 5.53
CA VAL A 280 -3.87 8.95 6.92
C VAL A 280 -5.38 9.05 6.97
N VAL A 281 -6.05 8.08 7.59
CA VAL A 281 -7.51 8.04 7.73
C VAL A 281 -7.99 8.13 9.18
N ALA A 282 -7.12 7.75 10.12
CA ALA A 282 -7.41 7.79 11.55
C ALA A 282 -6.11 7.83 12.36
N LYS A 283 -6.26 7.80 13.69
CA LYS A 283 -5.17 7.59 14.63
C LYS A 283 -5.50 6.48 15.61
N ASP A 284 -4.48 5.79 16.08
CA ASP A 284 -4.59 4.80 17.15
C ASP A 284 -4.63 5.45 18.55
N ALA A 285 -4.71 4.62 19.59
CA ALA A 285 -4.74 5.03 20.99
C ALA A 285 -3.48 5.82 21.43
N ASN A 286 -2.36 5.64 20.73
CA ASN A 286 -1.10 6.32 21.00
C ASN A 286 -0.95 7.59 20.15
N ASN A 287 -2.03 8.07 19.51
CA ASN A 287 -2.03 9.22 18.59
C ASN A 287 -1.12 9.01 17.36
N MET A 288 -0.88 7.76 16.98
CA MET A 288 -0.10 7.43 15.78
C MET A 288 -1.03 7.20 14.57
N PRO A 289 -0.63 7.59 13.35
CA PRO A 289 -1.48 7.47 12.17
C PRO A 289 -1.85 6.01 11.81
N LEU A 290 -3.08 5.85 11.31
CA LEU A 290 -3.56 4.67 10.61
C LEU A 290 -3.86 5.06 9.17
N VAL A 291 -3.46 4.23 8.21
CA VAL A 291 -3.44 4.58 6.80
C VAL A 291 -4.24 3.61 5.93
N ASN A 292 -4.77 4.14 4.83
CA ASN A 292 -5.26 3.34 3.72
C ASN A 292 -4.27 3.42 2.54
N ALA A 293 -4.15 2.32 1.81
CA ALA A 293 -3.17 2.15 0.74
C ALA A 293 -3.68 1.17 -0.32
N HIS A 294 -3.15 1.30 -1.54
CA HIS A 294 -3.30 0.35 -2.65
C HIS A 294 -1.95 -0.32 -2.96
N THR A 295 -1.87 -1.10 -4.06
CA THR A 295 -0.82 -2.11 -4.36
C THR A 295 -1.02 -3.36 -3.50
N THR A 296 -0.85 -3.24 -2.18
CA THR A 296 -1.45 -4.16 -1.21
C THR A 296 -2.61 -3.44 -0.52
N ASP A 297 -3.83 -3.71 -0.99
CA ASP A 297 -5.06 -3.09 -0.50
C ASP A 297 -5.16 -3.19 1.03
N SER A 298 -5.09 -2.04 1.69
CA SER A 298 -5.00 -1.93 3.14
C SER A 298 -5.94 -0.85 3.65
N SER A 299 -6.64 -1.13 4.75
CA SER A 299 -7.44 -0.16 5.49
C SER A 299 -7.07 -0.16 6.96
N MET A 300 -6.92 1.04 7.53
CA MET A 300 -6.55 1.28 8.93
C MET A 300 -5.25 0.57 9.35
N ARG A 301 -4.33 0.39 8.40
CA ARG A 301 -3.01 -0.23 8.63
C ARG A 301 -2.12 0.72 9.41
N TYR A 302 -1.24 0.19 10.26
CA TYR A 302 -0.34 1.05 11.03
C TYR A 302 0.71 1.72 10.12
N TRP A 303 0.90 3.04 10.30
CA TRP A 303 1.69 3.88 9.41
C TRP A 303 3.15 3.45 9.23
N ALA A 304 3.75 2.76 10.20
CA ALA A 304 5.17 2.42 10.12
C ALA A 304 5.46 1.44 8.97
N TYR A 305 4.46 0.70 8.49
CA TYR A 305 4.51 -0.11 7.27
C TYR A 305 5.59 -1.21 7.27
N GLU A 306 6.10 -1.58 8.45
CA GLU A 306 7.19 -2.57 8.61
C GLU A 306 6.75 -4.01 8.28
N ASP A 307 5.44 -4.24 8.28
CA ASP A 307 4.78 -5.47 7.83
C ASP A 307 4.68 -5.56 6.29
N SER A 308 5.24 -4.60 5.55
CA SER A 308 5.30 -4.63 4.09
C SER A 308 6.27 -5.69 3.57
N THR A 309 5.96 -6.24 2.39
CA THR A 309 6.90 -7.09 1.63
C THR A 309 8.09 -6.30 1.09
N ALA A 310 7.99 -4.97 0.99
CA ALA A 310 9.08 -4.08 0.56
C ALA A 310 9.91 -3.51 1.71
N TYR A 311 9.55 -3.79 2.97
CA TYR A 311 10.25 -3.24 4.13
C TYR A 311 11.76 -3.57 4.12
N THR A 312 12.58 -2.55 4.37
CA THR A 312 13.99 -2.73 4.74
C THR A 312 14.33 -1.91 6.00
N PRO A 313 15.40 -2.26 6.74
CA PRO A 313 15.87 -1.45 7.87
C PRO A 313 16.31 -0.03 7.49
N ASN A 314 16.57 0.24 6.21
CA ASN A 314 16.99 1.55 5.71
C ASN A 314 15.81 2.46 5.37
N MET A 315 14.58 1.97 5.50
CA MET A 315 13.37 2.67 5.08
C MET A 315 13.28 4.07 5.69
N ARG A 316 12.95 5.05 4.84
CA ARG A 316 12.75 6.45 5.22
C ARG A 316 11.31 6.88 4.93
N TYR A 317 10.90 7.94 5.60
CA TYR A 317 9.56 8.49 5.51
C TYR A 317 9.60 9.98 5.19
N ALA A 318 8.59 10.47 4.48
CA ALA A 318 8.29 11.88 4.38
C ALA A 318 6.81 12.12 4.74
N PHE A 319 6.58 13.07 5.64
CA PHE A 319 5.28 13.35 6.22
C PHE A 319 4.76 14.69 5.73
N PHE A 320 3.56 14.73 5.16
CA PHE A 320 2.99 15.92 4.55
C PHE A 320 1.59 16.22 5.06
N HIS A 321 1.45 17.38 5.68
CA HIS A 321 0.14 17.94 6.00
C HIS A 321 -0.46 18.66 4.80
N ILE A 322 -1.67 18.25 4.39
CA ILE A 322 -2.30 18.77 3.18
C ILE A 322 -3.22 19.93 3.52
N ARG A 323 -2.89 21.12 3.02
CA ARG A 323 -3.74 22.30 3.16
C ARG A 323 -4.73 22.46 2.02
N GLY A 324 -4.34 22.01 0.81
CA GLY A 324 -5.03 22.37 -0.42
C GLY A 324 -5.00 23.86 -0.71
N VAL A 325 -5.64 24.25 -1.81
CA VAL A 325 -5.68 25.64 -2.28
C VAL A 325 -6.54 26.51 -1.38
#